data_AF-A0A2E7ABX1-F1
#
_entry.id   AF-A0A2E7ABX1-F1
#
_cell.length_a   1.000
_cell.length_b   1.000
_cell.length_c   1.000
_cell.angle_alpha   90.00
_cell.angle_beta   90.00
_cell.angle_gamma   90.00
#
_symmetry.space_group_name_H-M   'P 1'
#
loop_
_entity.id
_entity.type
_entity.pdbx_description
1 polymer ?
#
loop_
_entity_poly.entity_id
_entity_poly.type
_entity_poly.pdbx_seq_one_letter_code
_entity_poly.pdbx_strand_id
1 'polypeptide(L)'
;MEAGSDQHWLLGEPSWWNGEDSTPPDFRPGELAPPESWVSSTPRIGNFGWIRQRFRPLAWPLLRPMAWSPVFLVATAIPLAFPGLTSNDQYLAILLFLAAWALVFIPLIFARNAQPMSNNSIPALPVDWLSLALGSTLFLMHIPFDPRIGWASYALFWIAYLRTVLKVQDVMVTPPARLLLPMETEDWDGDFPGPWEILSKHWSRDIIARAECDGGHLVIAGTARGGSDFLSMTFVHHSGFVQDPFHETLSDNRGLMAVLAQPLPITGTQWPERFIVPSEEE
;
A
#
# COMPACT_ATOMS: atom_id res chain seq x y z
N MET A 1 -4.48 -5.92 -3.81
CA MET A 1 -5.24 -6.98 -4.50
C MET A 1 -5.64 -8.01 -3.48
N GLU A 2 -6.94 -8.25 -3.34
CA GLU A 2 -7.51 -9.29 -2.47
C GLU A 2 -7.41 -10.67 -3.11
N ALA A 3 -7.62 -11.73 -2.34
CA ALA A 3 -7.67 -13.09 -2.87
C ALA A 3 -8.98 -13.31 -3.65
N GLY A 4 -8.89 -14.10 -4.73
CA GLY A 4 -10.05 -14.37 -5.59
C GLY A 4 -11.11 -15.25 -4.93
N SER A 5 -10.69 -16.26 -4.15
CA SER A 5 -11.60 -17.20 -3.48
C SER A 5 -11.89 -16.81 -2.02
N ASP A 6 -13.10 -17.09 -1.55
CA ASP A 6 -13.55 -16.79 -0.18
C ASP A 6 -12.72 -17.53 0.88
N GLN A 7 -12.36 -18.79 0.62
CA GLN A 7 -11.51 -19.61 1.50
C GLN A 7 -10.08 -19.05 1.68
N HIS A 8 -9.65 -18.17 0.77
CA HIS A 8 -8.33 -17.52 0.83
C HIS A 8 -8.44 -16.04 1.16
N TRP A 9 -9.64 -15.52 1.42
CA TRP A 9 -9.86 -14.10 1.56
C TRP A 9 -9.06 -13.51 2.71
N LEU A 10 -9.02 -14.20 3.85
CA LEU A 10 -8.33 -13.78 5.08
C LEU A 10 -6.81 -14.03 5.03
N LEU A 11 -6.40 -15.25 4.71
CA LEU A 11 -4.99 -15.67 4.74
C LEU A 11 -4.19 -15.28 3.48
N GLY A 12 -4.87 -14.89 2.41
CA GLY A 12 -4.28 -14.70 1.08
C GLY A 12 -4.12 -16.02 0.32
N GLU A 13 -3.88 -15.92 -0.99
CA GLU A 13 -3.69 -17.11 -1.83
C GLU A 13 -2.34 -17.79 -1.53
N PRO A 14 -2.27 -19.14 -1.48
CA PRO A 14 -1.02 -19.87 -1.24
C PRO A 14 0.11 -19.47 -2.20
N SER A 15 -0.23 -19.24 -3.46
CA SER A 15 0.70 -18.83 -4.53
C SER A 15 1.45 -17.52 -4.24
N TRP A 16 0.96 -16.68 -3.32
CA TRP A 16 1.63 -15.44 -2.94
C TRP A 16 2.85 -15.68 -2.05
N TRP A 17 2.99 -16.87 -1.48
CA TRP A 17 3.85 -17.12 -0.33
C TRP A 17 4.99 -18.11 -0.59
N ASN A 18 5.32 -18.40 -1.85
CA ASN A 18 6.40 -19.32 -2.28
C ASN A 18 6.25 -20.78 -1.77
N GLY A 19 5.05 -21.19 -1.33
CA GLY A 19 4.74 -22.58 -0.96
C GLY A 19 3.46 -23.02 -1.67
N GLU A 20 3.56 -24.06 -2.49
CA GLU A 20 2.41 -24.59 -3.25
C GLU A 20 1.44 -25.40 -2.37
N ASP A 21 1.90 -25.90 -1.22
CA ASP A 21 1.18 -26.98 -0.52
C ASP A 21 0.80 -26.71 0.96
N SER A 22 1.13 -25.55 1.54
CA SER A 22 0.76 -25.25 2.94
C SER A 22 -0.14 -24.03 3.06
N THR A 23 -1.23 -24.20 3.82
CA THR A 23 -2.08 -23.07 4.21
C THR A 23 -1.25 -22.11 5.08
N PRO A 24 -1.30 -20.78 4.83
CA PRO A 24 -0.54 -19.84 5.63
C PRO A 24 -0.90 -19.95 7.13
N PRO A 25 0.04 -19.68 8.04
CA PRO A 25 -0.26 -19.63 9.47
C PRO A 25 -1.21 -18.46 9.80
N ASP A 26 -1.82 -18.52 10.98
CA ASP A 26 -2.71 -17.46 11.47
C ASP A 26 -1.97 -16.14 11.67
N PHE A 27 -0.69 -16.19 12.06
CA PHE A 27 0.21 -15.04 12.15
C PHE A 27 1.49 -15.29 11.34
N ARG A 28 1.92 -14.28 10.58
CA ARG A 28 3.24 -14.25 9.93
C ARG A 28 4.24 -13.45 10.78
N PRO A 29 5.56 -13.61 10.56
CA PRO A 29 6.57 -12.81 11.27
C PRO A 29 6.26 -11.31 11.22
N GLY A 30 6.32 -10.65 12.38
CA GLY A 30 6.01 -9.24 12.56
C GLY A 30 4.53 -8.89 12.75
N GLU A 31 3.60 -9.79 12.44
CA GLU A 31 2.17 -9.55 12.71
C GLU A 31 1.88 -9.73 14.21
N LEU A 32 1.25 -8.72 14.80
CA LEU A 32 0.86 -8.71 16.21
C LEU A 32 -0.62 -9.07 16.36
N ALA A 33 -1.00 -9.68 17.48
CA ALA A 33 -2.41 -9.82 17.83
C ALA A 33 -2.95 -8.45 18.28
N PRO A 34 -4.24 -8.13 18.00
CA PRO A 34 -4.92 -7.04 18.67
C PRO A 34 -4.83 -7.21 20.21
N PRO A 35 -4.71 -6.11 20.98
CA PRO A 35 -4.69 -6.16 22.45
C PRO A 35 -5.92 -6.84 23.03
N GLU A 36 -5.85 -7.32 24.28
CA GLU A 36 -6.95 -8.01 24.97
C GLU A 36 -8.27 -7.20 25.07
N SER A 37 -8.19 -5.87 24.99
CA SER A 37 -9.37 -5.01 24.92
C SER A 37 -10.19 -5.19 23.64
N TRP A 38 -9.60 -5.74 22.59
CA TRP A 38 -10.26 -6.04 21.32
C TRP A 38 -10.85 -7.45 21.34
N VAL A 39 -12.12 -7.58 20.97
CA VAL A 39 -12.68 -8.88 20.61
C VAL A 39 -12.12 -9.25 19.24
N SER A 40 -11.20 -10.22 19.20
CA SER A 40 -10.54 -10.67 17.97
C SER A 40 -10.57 -12.20 17.86
N SER A 41 -10.48 -12.70 16.63
CA SER A 41 -10.47 -14.12 16.29
C SER A 41 -9.39 -14.39 15.25
N THR A 42 -9.15 -15.67 14.94
CA THR A 42 -8.26 -16.08 13.84
C THR A 42 -9.03 -16.71 12.68
N PRO A 43 -8.44 -16.74 11.47
CA PRO A 43 -9.05 -17.34 10.29
C PRO A 43 -9.37 -18.84 10.42
N ARG A 44 -8.82 -19.55 11.41
CA ARG A 44 -9.08 -20.98 11.67
C ARG A 44 -10.17 -21.22 12.71
N ILE A 45 -10.34 -20.30 13.65
CA ILE A 45 -11.36 -20.42 14.70
C ILE A 45 -12.69 -19.83 14.22
N GLY A 46 -12.65 -18.64 13.62
CA GLY A 46 -13.83 -18.07 12.95
C GLY A 46 -15.07 -17.85 13.82
N ASN A 47 -14.91 -17.34 15.05
CA ASN A 47 -16.03 -17.06 15.96
C ASN A 47 -16.55 -15.61 15.82
N PHE A 48 -16.42 -14.80 16.88
CA PHE A 48 -16.81 -13.39 16.91
C PHE A 48 -15.56 -12.50 16.94
N GLY A 49 -15.70 -11.26 16.46
CA GLY A 49 -14.66 -10.24 16.56
C GLY A 49 -13.83 -10.05 15.30
N TRP A 50 -12.82 -9.19 15.44
CA TRP A 50 -11.99 -8.76 14.33
C TRP A 50 -11.04 -9.86 13.85
N ILE A 51 -10.96 -10.06 12.53
CA ILE A 51 -9.97 -10.95 11.91
C ILE A 51 -9.15 -10.18 10.87
N ARG A 52 -7.85 -10.43 10.87
CA ARG A 52 -6.92 -9.88 9.87
C ARG A 52 -7.19 -10.47 8.49
N GLN A 53 -7.26 -9.59 7.51
CA GLN A 53 -7.21 -9.91 6.10
C GLN A 53 -5.88 -9.45 5.49
N ARG A 54 -5.14 -10.39 4.91
CA ARG A 54 -3.87 -10.11 4.21
C ARG A 54 -4.12 -9.71 2.76
N PHE A 55 -3.38 -8.71 2.29
CA PHE A 55 -3.31 -8.39 0.87
C PHE A 55 -2.07 -8.98 0.22
N ARG A 56 -2.11 -9.08 -1.11
CA ARG A 56 -0.97 -9.54 -1.90
C ARG A 56 0.29 -8.70 -1.59
N PRO A 57 1.44 -9.35 -1.29
CA PRO A 57 2.70 -8.66 -1.07
C PRO A 57 3.11 -7.76 -2.25
N LEU A 58 3.63 -6.57 -1.93
CA LEU A 58 3.95 -5.56 -2.93
C LEU A 58 5.38 -5.62 -3.45
N ALA A 59 6.29 -6.30 -2.74
CA ALA A 59 7.71 -6.30 -3.04
C ALA A 59 8.01 -6.70 -4.50
N TRP A 60 7.49 -7.84 -4.95
CA TRP A 60 7.72 -8.31 -6.32
C TRP A 60 7.09 -7.43 -7.42
N PRO A 61 5.78 -7.10 -7.38
CA PRO A 61 5.15 -6.28 -8.41
C PRO A 61 5.72 -4.85 -8.48
N LEU A 62 6.31 -4.32 -7.41
CA LEU A 62 6.94 -2.99 -7.39
C LEU A 62 8.41 -3.03 -7.78
N LEU A 63 9.22 -3.86 -7.11
CA LEU A 63 10.68 -3.82 -7.25
C LEU A 63 11.14 -4.36 -8.60
N ARG A 64 10.46 -5.36 -9.17
CA ARG A 64 10.90 -5.97 -10.43
C ARG A 64 10.85 -4.98 -11.61
N PRO A 65 9.74 -4.24 -11.87
CA PRO A 65 9.76 -3.20 -12.89
C PRO A 65 10.76 -2.09 -12.58
N MET A 66 10.79 -1.61 -11.32
CA MET A 66 11.69 -0.53 -10.91
C MET A 66 13.16 -0.87 -11.12
N ALA A 67 13.56 -2.13 -10.91
CA ALA A 67 14.94 -2.58 -11.12
C ALA A 67 15.41 -2.46 -12.58
N TRP A 68 14.50 -2.37 -13.55
CA TRP A 68 14.84 -2.13 -14.96
C TRP A 68 15.00 -0.64 -15.28
N SER A 69 14.43 0.27 -14.50
CA SER A 69 14.54 1.72 -14.73
C SER A 69 16.00 2.20 -14.89
N PRO A 70 16.98 1.78 -14.05
CA PRO A 70 18.39 2.13 -14.21
C PRO A 70 18.96 1.79 -15.59
N VAL A 71 18.58 0.66 -16.18
CA VAL A 71 19.06 0.23 -17.50
C VAL A 71 18.64 1.25 -18.55
N PHE A 72 17.39 1.69 -18.53
CA PHE A 72 16.86 2.70 -19.44
C PHE A 72 17.44 4.10 -19.16
N LEU A 73 17.68 4.45 -17.89
CA LEU A 73 18.37 5.70 -17.54
C LEU A 73 19.80 5.71 -18.08
N VAL A 74 20.58 4.64 -17.93
CA VAL A 74 21.93 4.54 -18.53
C VAL A 74 21.83 4.63 -20.04
N ALA A 75 20.93 3.86 -20.66
CA ALA A 75 20.77 3.85 -22.11
C ALA A 75 20.41 5.22 -22.69
N THR A 76 19.67 6.06 -21.94
CA THR A 76 19.34 7.44 -22.31
C THR A 76 20.58 8.29 -22.60
N ALA A 77 21.69 8.05 -21.88
CA ALA A 77 22.91 8.85 -22.05
C ALA A 77 23.69 8.52 -23.34
N ILE A 78 23.51 7.31 -23.91
CA ILE A 78 24.27 6.84 -25.07
C ILE A 78 24.05 7.72 -26.32
N PRO A 79 22.81 7.94 -26.81
CA PRO A 79 22.58 8.78 -27.98
C PRO A 79 22.99 10.25 -27.75
N LEU A 80 23.00 10.71 -26.49
CA LEU A 80 23.40 12.07 -26.13
C LEU A 80 24.93 12.24 -26.08
N ALA A 81 25.67 11.21 -25.66
CA ALA A 81 27.12 11.22 -25.59
C ALA A 81 27.79 10.93 -26.94
N PHE A 82 27.14 10.14 -27.79
CA PHE A 82 27.65 9.71 -29.09
C PHE A 82 26.64 10.05 -30.21
N PRO A 83 26.50 11.33 -30.57
CA PRO A 83 25.53 11.75 -31.59
C PRO A 83 25.91 11.23 -32.99
N GLY A 84 24.89 11.02 -33.83
CA GLY A 84 25.01 10.60 -35.22
C GLY A 84 24.99 9.08 -35.45
N LEU A 85 24.76 8.29 -34.40
CA LEU A 85 24.71 6.82 -34.48
C LEU A 85 23.29 6.26 -34.68
N THR A 86 22.26 7.09 -34.52
CA THR A 86 20.86 6.70 -34.78
C THR A 86 20.18 7.70 -35.70
N SER A 87 19.01 7.33 -36.25
CA SER A 87 18.26 8.22 -37.14
C SER A 87 17.76 9.50 -36.44
N ASN A 88 17.53 9.45 -35.12
CA ASN A 88 17.16 10.60 -34.30
C ASN A 88 17.54 10.35 -32.83
N ASP A 89 18.73 10.82 -32.45
CA ASP A 89 19.30 10.60 -31.11
C ASP A 89 18.45 11.22 -29.99
N GLN A 90 17.88 12.40 -30.23
CA GLN A 90 17.05 13.10 -29.24
C GLN A 90 15.76 12.36 -28.95
N TYR A 91 15.08 11.91 -30.01
CA TYR A 91 13.83 11.15 -29.86
C TYR A 91 14.08 9.83 -29.11
N LEU A 92 15.15 9.11 -29.46
CA LEU A 92 15.52 7.88 -28.78
C LEU A 92 15.83 8.12 -27.29
N ALA A 93 16.58 9.17 -26.97
CA ALA A 93 16.89 9.54 -25.59
C ALA A 93 15.60 9.83 -24.78
N ILE A 94 14.68 10.61 -25.34
CA ILE A 94 13.39 10.91 -24.69
C ILE A 94 12.59 9.63 -24.45
N LEU A 95 12.50 8.74 -25.44
CA LEU A 95 11.77 7.49 -25.31
C LEU A 95 12.34 6.61 -24.20
N LEU A 96 13.67 6.45 -24.14
CA LEU A 96 14.35 5.68 -23.10
C LEU A 96 14.15 6.32 -21.71
N PHE A 97 14.23 7.64 -21.62
CA PHE A 97 13.99 8.36 -20.38
C PHE A 97 12.55 8.18 -19.86
N LEU A 98 11.57 8.32 -20.75
CA LEU A 98 10.17 8.10 -20.41
C LEU A 98 9.90 6.65 -20.00
N ALA A 99 10.50 5.69 -20.70
CA ALA A 99 10.40 4.27 -20.35
C ALA A 99 10.96 4.00 -18.94
N ALA A 100 12.10 4.61 -18.58
CA ALA A 100 12.67 4.48 -17.24
C ALA A 100 11.69 4.95 -16.15
N TRP A 101 11.12 6.14 -16.30
CA TRP A 101 10.18 6.68 -15.31
C TRP A 101 8.82 6.00 -15.34
N ALA A 102 8.36 5.51 -16.50
CA ALA A 102 7.15 4.68 -16.59
C ALA A 102 7.27 3.41 -15.75
N LEU A 103 8.45 2.76 -15.75
CA LEU A 103 8.77 1.60 -14.92
C LEU A 103 8.83 1.91 -13.41
N VAL A 104 8.80 3.18 -13.02
CA VAL A 104 8.69 3.61 -11.62
C VAL A 104 7.25 3.98 -11.28
N PHE A 105 6.64 4.89 -12.04
CA PHE A 105 5.33 5.44 -11.72
C PHE A 105 4.18 4.45 -11.90
N ILE A 106 4.16 3.71 -13.03
CA ILE A 106 3.03 2.83 -13.35
C ILE A 106 2.84 1.74 -12.29
N PRO A 107 3.89 0.98 -11.89
CA PRO A 107 3.75 -0.01 -10.83
C PRO A 107 3.29 0.59 -9.51
N LEU A 108 3.81 1.75 -9.11
CA LEU A 108 3.43 2.40 -7.86
C LEU A 108 1.95 2.80 -7.85
N ILE A 109 1.47 3.42 -8.94
CA ILE A 109 0.06 3.80 -9.08
C ILE A 109 -0.84 2.58 -9.04
N PHE A 110 -0.53 1.54 -9.82
CA PHE A 110 -1.36 0.35 -9.89
C PHE A 110 -1.34 -0.47 -8.60
N ALA A 111 -0.18 -0.65 -7.98
CA ALA A 111 -0.06 -1.38 -6.73
C ALA A 111 -0.87 -0.73 -5.62
N ARG A 112 -0.72 0.59 -5.44
CA ARG A 112 -1.46 1.36 -4.44
C ARG A 112 -2.95 1.33 -4.71
N ASN A 113 -3.38 1.69 -5.92
CA ASN A 113 -4.80 1.79 -6.26
C ASN A 113 -5.51 0.41 -6.27
N ALA A 114 -4.76 -0.69 -6.36
CA ALA A 114 -5.30 -2.05 -6.19
C ALA A 114 -5.50 -2.45 -4.70
N GLN A 115 -5.14 -1.59 -3.74
CA GLN A 115 -5.43 -1.76 -2.33
C GLN A 115 -6.76 -1.06 -1.98
N PRO A 116 -7.73 -1.78 -1.41
CA PRO A 116 -8.93 -1.16 -0.85
C PRO A 116 -8.59 -0.06 0.16
N MET A 117 -9.34 1.05 0.17
CA MET A 117 -9.15 2.20 1.08
C MET A 117 -7.83 3.00 0.91
N SER A 118 -7.05 2.71 -0.13
CA SER A 118 -5.86 3.51 -0.44
C SER A 118 -6.19 4.95 -0.84
N ASN A 119 -5.23 5.86 -0.68
CA ASN A 119 -5.35 7.22 -1.20
C ASN A 119 -4.83 7.28 -2.64
N ASN A 120 -5.64 7.76 -3.58
CA ASN A 120 -5.32 7.81 -5.00
C ASN A 120 -4.56 9.10 -5.44
N SER A 121 -4.24 10.00 -4.52
CA SER A 121 -3.55 11.26 -4.80
C SER A 121 -2.13 11.04 -5.34
N ILE A 122 -1.82 11.56 -6.54
CA ILE A 122 -0.50 11.37 -7.17
C ILE A 122 0.66 11.97 -6.34
N PRO A 123 0.57 13.20 -5.79
CA PRO A 123 1.64 13.76 -4.95
C PRO A 123 1.96 12.93 -3.71
N ALA A 124 1.03 12.10 -3.23
CA ALA A 124 1.27 11.21 -2.10
C ALA A 124 2.21 10.04 -2.46
N LEU A 125 2.42 9.70 -3.74
CA LEU A 125 3.29 8.58 -4.10
C LEU A 125 4.69 8.74 -3.47
N PRO A 126 5.33 7.64 -3.05
CA PRO A 126 6.63 7.63 -2.39
C PRO A 126 7.78 7.89 -3.37
N VAL A 127 7.72 9.01 -4.07
CA VAL A 127 8.66 9.46 -5.09
C VAL A 127 9.43 10.67 -4.56
N ASP A 128 10.68 10.83 -4.99
CA ASP A 128 11.45 12.03 -4.68
C ASP A 128 11.07 13.21 -5.59
N TRP A 129 9.89 13.77 -5.31
CA TRP A 129 9.32 14.91 -6.03
C TRP A 129 10.24 16.12 -6.10
N LEU A 130 11.02 16.38 -5.04
CA LEU A 130 11.93 17.52 -4.99
C LEU A 130 13.04 17.38 -6.02
N SER A 131 13.75 16.24 -6.04
CA SER A 131 14.83 16.03 -7.01
C SER A 131 14.28 15.93 -8.44
N LEU A 132 13.08 15.37 -8.64
CA LEU A 132 12.40 15.38 -9.94
C LEU A 132 12.08 16.79 -10.43
N ALA A 133 11.55 17.65 -9.56
CA ALA A 133 11.22 19.03 -9.91
C ALA A 133 12.48 19.84 -10.23
N LEU A 134 13.54 19.70 -9.43
CA LEU A 134 14.83 20.34 -9.69
C LEU A 134 15.47 19.82 -10.98
N GLY A 135 15.49 18.50 -11.19
CA GLY A 135 16.00 17.86 -12.40
C GLY A 135 15.27 18.36 -13.65
N SER A 136 13.94 18.40 -13.61
CA SER A 136 13.10 18.90 -14.70
C SER A 136 13.32 20.39 -14.97
N THR A 137 13.49 21.19 -13.93
CA THR A 137 13.79 22.64 -14.06
C THR A 137 15.14 22.85 -14.75
N LEU A 138 16.19 22.16 -14.30
CA LEU A 138 17.50 22.22 -14.95
C LEU A 138 17.45 21.68 -16.38
N PHE A 139 16.64 20.66 -16.65
CA PHE A 139 16.42 20.18 -18.00
C PHE A 139 15.83 21.29 -18.88
N LEU A 140 14.81 22.02 -18.46
CA LEU A 140 14.30 23.11 -19.29
C LEU A 140 15.33 24.24 -19.51
N MET A 141 16.18 24.49 -18.51
CA MET A 141 17.25 25.50 -18.59
C MET A 141 18.41 25.12 -19.50
N HIS A 142 18.66 23.83 -19.80
CA HIS A 142 19.82 23.46 -20.62
C HIS A 142 19.74 23.95 -22.07
N ILE A 143 18.52 24.19 -22.58
CA ILE A 143 18.28 24.61 -23.97
C ILE A 143 18.76 26.06 -24.20
N PRO A 144 18.33 27.07 -23.42
CA PRO A 144 18.73 28.45 -23.65
C PRO A 144 20.12 28.85 -23.09
N PHE A 145 20.66 28.12 -22.10
CA PHE A 145 21.85 28.58 -21.36
C PHE A 145 23.14 27.82 -21.67
N ASP A 146 23.23 26.53 -21.34
CA ASP A 146 24.43 25.71 -21.57
C ASP A 146 24.05 24.22 -21.57
N PRO A 147 24.44 23.43 -22.59
CA PRO A 147 24.21 21.98 -22.64
C PRO A 147 24.74 21.19 -21.42
N ARG A 148 25.78 21.69 -20.73
CA ARG A 148 26.33 21.07 -19.51
C ARG A 148 25.31 21.00 -18.38
N ILE A 149 24.34 21.91 -18.34
CA ILE A 149 23.22 21.89 -17.38
C ILE A 149 22.38 20.63 -17.58
N GLY A 150 22.29 20.11 -18.80
CA GLY A 150 21.61 18.84 -19.10
C GLY A 150 22.22 17.65 -18.37
N TRP A 151 23.55 17.62 -18.21
CA TRP A 151 24.23 16.57 -17.43
C TRP A 151 23.98 16.72 -15.93
N ALA A 152 23.90 17.95 -15.41
CA ALA A 152 23.51 18.20 -14.03
C ALA A 152 22.06 17.75 -13.75
N SER A 153 21.14 18.05 -14.69
CA SER A 153 19.76 17.53 -14.66
C SER A 153 19.72 16.01 -14.66
N TYR A 154 20.49 15.36 -15.53
CA TYR A 154 20.59 13.91 -15.60
C TYR A 154 21.08 13.29 -14.28
N ALA A 155 22.08 13.90 -13.63
CA ALA A 155 22.54 13.48 -12.31
C ALA A 155 21.45 13.60 -11.23
N LEU A 156 20.63 14.66 -11.27
CA LEU A 156 19.47 14.81 -10.37
C LEU A 156 18.42 13.73 -10.60
N PHE A 157 18.20 13.28 -11.83
CA PHE A 157 17.27 12.16 -12.10
C PHE A 157 17.78 10.84 -11.52
N TRP A 158 19.09 10.59 -11.50
CA TRP A 158 19.67 9.46 -10.77
C TRP A 158 19.47 9.57 -9.27
N ILE A 159 19.71 10.75 -8.69
CA ILE A 159 19.46 11.01 -7.27
C ILE A 159 17.97 10.78 -6.93
N ALA A 160 17.07 11.28 -7.78
CA ALA A 160 15.64 11.11 -7.63
C ALA A 160 15.24 9.62 -7.66
N TYR A 161 15.81 8.84 -8.58
CA TYR A 161 15.58 7.40 -8.65
C TYR A 161 16.04 6.69 -7.37
N LEU A 162 17.29 6.90 -6.93
CA LEU A 162 17.84 6.24 -5.74
C LEU A 162 17.05 6.58 -4.48
N ARG A 163 16.69 7.85 -4.29
CA ARG A 163 15.86 8.28 -3.16
C ARG A 163 14.43 7.74 -3.25
N THR A 164 13.88 7.62 -4.45
CA THR A 164 12.57 6.97 -4.66
C THR A 164 12.63 5.50 -4.25
N VAL A 165 13.70 4.76 -4.59
CA VAL A 165 13.88 3.38 -4.14
C VAL A 165 13.87 3.28 -2.61
N LEU A 166 14.57 4.17 -1.90
CA LEU A 166 14.58 4.18 -0.44
C LEU A 166 13.19 4.46 0.15
N LYS A 167 12.45 5.43 -0.40
CA LYS A 167 11.07 5.71 0.03
C LYS A 167 10.13 4.55 -0.23
N VAL A 168 10.26 3.86 -1.35
CA VAL A 168 9.45 2.67 -1.65
C VAL A 168 9.77 1.53 -0.68
N GLN A 169 11.06 1.32 -0.37
CA GLN A 169 11.47 0.33 0.64
C GLN A 169 10.83 0.61 2.00
N ASP A 170 10.91 1.85 2.48
CA ASP A 170 10.30 2.29 3.73
C ASP A 170 8.80 1.96 3.81
N VAL A 171 8.05 2.26 2.76
CA VAL A 171 6.61 1.95 2.67
C VAL A 171 6.32 0.44 2.72
N MET A 172 7.21 -0.38 2.16
CA MET A 172 7.04 -1.84 2.07
C MET A 172 7.49 -2.60 3.32
N VAL A 173 8.14 -1.93 4.28
CA VAL A 173 8.56 -2.56 5.54
C VAL A 173 7.35 -3.13 6.29
N THR A 174 6.23 -2.38 6.31
CA THR A 174 4.97 -2.87 6.86
C THR A 174 4.13 -3.49 5.73
N PRO A 175 3.77 -4.78 5.83
CA PRO A 175 2.95 -5.43 4.81
C PRO A 175 1.52 -4.86 4.80
N PRO A 176 0.84 -4.92 3.65
CA PRO A 176 -0.51 -4.42 3.53
C PRO A 176 -1.53 -5.42 4.11
N ALA A 177 -2.31 -4.98 5.08
CA ALA A 177 -3.42 -5.75 5.63
C ALA A 177 -4.53 -4.81 6.14
N ARG A 178 -5.68 -5.38 6.47
CA ARG A 178 -6.75 -4.71 7.20
C ARG A 178 -7.36 -5.67 8.21
N LEU A 179 -8.01 -5.15 9.23
CA LEU A 179 -8.91 -5.94 10.05
C LEU A 179 -10.32 -5.87 9.48
N LEU A 180 -11.06 -6.96 9.64
CA LEU A 180 -12.45 -7.10 9.24
C LEU A 180 -13.29 -7.50 10.44
N LEU A 181 -14.51 -6.95 10.53
CA LEU A 181 -15.51 -7.33 11.52
C LEU A 181 -16.85 -7.54 10.81
N PRO A 182 -17.41 -8.76 10.80
CA PRO A 182 -18.76 -9.00 10.31
C PRO A 182 -19.76 -8.19 11.14
N MET A 183 -20.74 -7.55 10.50
CA MET A 183 -21.77 -6.78 11.22
C MET A 183 -23.09 -6.71 10.44
N GLU A 184 -24.18 -6.37 11.13
CA GLU A 184 -25.37 -5.82 10.49
C GLU A 184 -25.20 -4.32 10.27
N THR A 185 -25.62 -3.80 9.12
CA THR A 185 -25.33 -2.40 8.75
C THR A 185 -25.98 -1.36 9.67
N GLU A 186 -27.05 -1.75 10.35
CA GLU A 186 -27.82 -0.97 11.32
C GLU A 186 -27.08 -0.76 12.64
N ASP A 187 -26.08 -1.60 12.95
CA ASP A 187 -25.27 -1.48 14.16
C ASP A 187 -24.25 -0.32 14.07
N TRP A 188 -24.13 0.32 12.90
CA TRP A 188 -23.33 1.53 12.74
C TRP A 188 -24.16 2.77 13.12
N ASP A 189 -23.82 3.40 14.25
CA ASP A 189 -24.48 4.61 14.75
C ASP A 189 -23.74 5.91 14.38
N GLY A 190 -22.44 5.82 14.04
CA GLY A 190 -21.60 6.96 13.69
C GLY A 190 -21.42 7.95 14.83
N ASP A 191 -21.51 7.51 16.09
CA ASP A 191 -21.32 8.35 17.28
C ASP A 191 -20.23 7.77 18.19
N PHE A 192 -19.00 7.75 17.66
CA PHE A 192 -17.84 7.25 18.38
C PHE A 192 -17.11 8.39 19.10
N PRO A 193 -16.66 8.17 20.35
CA PRO A 193 -15.84 9.16 21.04
C PRO A 193 -14.55 9.42 20.25
N GLY A 194 -14.00 10.64 20.39
CA GLY A 194 -12.72 11.01 19.80
C GLY A 194 -11.63 9.98 20.15
N PRO A 195 -10.71 9.66 19.23
CA PRO A 195 -10.14 10.54 18.20
C PRO A 195 -10.72 10.39 16.78
N TRP A 196 -11.85 9.71 16.63
CA TRP A 196 -12.46 9.47 15.32
C TRP A 196 -13.20 10.70 14.78
N GLU A 197 -12.84 11.11 13.56
CA GLU A 197 -13.64 11.97 12.70
C GLU A 197 -14.64 11.10 11.93
N ILE A 198 -15.93 11.35 12.13
CA ILE A 198 -17.01 10.63 11.47
C ILE A 198 -17.33 11.31 10.14
N LEU A 199 -17.06 10.61 9.04
CA LEU A 199 -17.32 11.08 7.67
C LEU A 199 -18.72 10.72 7.20
N SER A 200 -19.29 9.62 7.71
CA SER A 200 -20.66 9.20 7.44
C SER A 200 -21.33 8.60 8.68
N LYS A 201 -22.56 9.04 8.95
CA LYS A 201 -23.42 8.45 10.00
C LYS A 201 -24.15 7.19 9.55
N HIS A 202 -24.11 6.88 8.26
CA HIS A 202 -24.70 5.67 7.71
C HIS A 202 -23.59 4.75 7.23
N TRP A 203 -23.77 3.45 7.43
CA TRP A 203 -22.88 2.46 6.86
C TRP A 203 -22.84 2.61 5.33
N SER A 204 -21.64 2.57 4.76
CA SER A 204 -21.44 2.61 3.32
C SER A 204 -20.17 1.85 2.94
N ARG A 205 -20.05 1.47 1.67
CA ARG A 205 -18.86 0.79 1.13
C ARG A 205 -17.69 1.75 0.83
N ASP A 206 -17.73 2.94 1.42
CA ASP A 206 -16.68 3.95 1.32
C ASP A 206 -16.10 4.21 2.73
N ILE A 207 -15.12 5.09 2.83
CA ILE A 207 -14.55 5.50 4.12
C ILE A 207 -15.64 6.26 4.91
N ILE A 208 -15.97 5.74 6.10
CA ILE A 208 -17.02 6.26 6.97
C ILE A 208 -16.47 6.94 8.23
N ALA A 209 -15.25 6.63 8.63
CA ALA A 209 -14.57 7.32 9.73
C ALA A 209 -13.04 7.29 9.55
N ARG A 210 -12.36 8.24 10.19
CA ARG A 210 -10.90 8.42 10.14
C ARG A 210 -10.35 8.86 11.48
N ALA A 211 -9.13 8.43 11.83
CA ALA A 211 -8.39 8.99 12.97
C ALA A 211 -6.95 9.30 12.54
N GLU A 212 -6.50 10.54 12.76
CA GLU A 212 -5.14 10.95 12.43
C GLU A 212 -4.11 10.29 13.34
N CYS A 213 -2.96 9.93 12.78
CA CYS A 213 -1.87 9.22 13.46
C CYS A 213 -0.52 9.76 12.98
N ASP A 214 0.58 9.38 13.64
CA ASP A 214 1.90 9.78 13.17
C ASP A 214 2.19 9.11 11.82
N GLY A 215 2.56 9.90 10.81
CA GLY A 215 2.93 9.37 9.48
C GLY A 215 1.78 8.83 8.61
N GLY A 216 0.52 9.00 9.03
CA GLY A 216 -0.64 8.49 8.31
C GLY A 216 -1.95 8.67 9.08
N HIS A 217 -2.92 7.80 8.83
CA HIS A 217 -4.20 7.81 9.53
C HIS A 217 -4.84 6.43 9.53
N LEU A 218 -5.59 6.11 10.57
CA LEU A 218 -6.51 4.98 10.54
C LEU A 218 -7.77 5.35 9.79
N VAL A 219 -8.30 4.40 9.03
CA VAL A 219 -9.58 4.53 8.33
C VAL A 219 -10.48 3.37 8.68
N ILE A 220 -11.77 3.65 8.76
CA ILE A 220 -12.85 2.67 8.81
C ILE A 220 -13.67 2.83 7.55
N ALA A 221 -13.94 1.71 6.88
CA ALA A 221 -14.82 1.65 5.71
C ALA A 221 -15.73 0.42 5.80
N GLY A 222 -16.92 0.48 5.21
CA GLY A 222 -17.70 -0.72 4.97
C GLY A 222 -17.14 -1.53 3.80
N THR A 223 -17.25 -2.85 3.87
CA THR A 223 -16.94 -3.75 2.75
C THR A 223 -17.94 -4.89 2.73
N ALA A 224 -18.22 -5.44 1.56
CA ALA A 224 -19.19 -6.53 1.40
C ALA A 224 -18.60 -7.63 0.54
N ARG A 225 -18.82 -8.89 0.94
CA ARG A 225 -18.39 -10.06 0.17
C ARG A 225 -19.24 -11.28 0.52
N GLY A 226 -19.56 -12.08 -0.49
CA GLY A 226 -20.29 -13.34 -0.29
C GLY A 226 -21.67 -13.18 0.36
N GLY A 227 -22.32 -12.02 0.17
CA GLY A 227 -23.61 -11.68 0.79
C GLY A 227 -23.54 -11.25 2.25
N SER A 228 -22.34 -11.06 2.80
CA SER A 228 -22.12 -10.54 4.16
C SER A 228 -21.48 -9.16 4.11
N ASP A 229 -21.86 -8.31 5.07
CA ASP A 229 -21.30 -6.97 5.25
C ASP A 229 -20.33 -6.93 6.43
N PHE A 230 -19.31 -6.08 6.32
CA PHE A 230 -18.21 -6.00 7.26
C PHE A 230 -17.81 -4.53 7.49
N LEU A 231 -17.32 -4.22 8.68
CA LEU A 231 -16.40 -3.10 8.86
C LEU A 231 -15.01 -3.55 8.50
N SER A 232 -14.28 -2.62 7.93
CA SER A 232 -12.87 -2.75 7.65
C SER A 232 -12.10 -1.63 8.30
N MET A 233 -11.00 -1.98 8.96
CA MET A 233 -10.09 -1.01 9.57
C MET A 233 -8.67 -1.23 9.07
N THR A 234 -7.99 -0.16 8.66
CA THR A 234 -6.59 -0.23 8.26
C THR A 234 -5.85 1.07 8.54
N PHE A 235 -4.51 1.02 8.51
CA PHE A 235 -3.67 2.21 8.53
C PHE A 235 -3.30 2.61 7.11
N VAL A 236 -3.61 3.85 6.74
CA VAL A 236 -3.22 4.47 5.47
C VAL A 236 -2.02 5.37 5.74
N HIS A 237 -0.86 4.93 5.26
CA HIS A 237 0.37 5.69 5.36
C HIS A 237 0.29 6.99 4.52
N HIS A 238 1.10 8.00 4.83
CA HIS A 238 1.13 9.26 4.06
C HIS A 238 1.39 9.05 2.56
N SER A 239 2.01 7.93 2.20
CA SER A 239 2.26 7.56 0.80
C SER A 239 0.99 7.14 0.04
N GLY A 240 -0.12 6.99 0.76
CA GLY A 240 -1.40 6.47 0.31
C GLY A 240 -1.47 4.94 0.25
N PHE A 241 -0.39 4.24 0.60
CA PHE A 241 -0.38 2.79 0.72
C PHE A 241 -1.03 2.33 2.02
N VAL A 242 -1.73 1.22 1.92
CA VAL A 242 -2.38 0.54 3.03
C VAL A 242 -1.38 -0.36 3.74
N GLN A 243 -1.39 -0.34 5.07
CA GLN A 243 -0.47 -1.07 5.94
C GLN A 243 -1.24 -1.72 7.09
N ASP A 244 -0.75 -2.87 7.56
CA ASP A 244 -1.29 -3.54 8.74
C ASP A 244 -1.15 -2.67 9.99
N PRO A 245 -2.26 -2.26 10.65
CA PRO A 245 -2.18 -1.45 11.87
C PRO A 245 -1.60 -2.20 13.07
N PHE A 246 -1.57 -3.53 13.05
CA PHE A 246 -1.03 -4.39 14.13
C PHE A 246 0.22 -5.12 13.64
N HIS A 247 1.25 -4.38 13.27
CA HIS A 247 2.54 -4.92 12.85
C HIS A 247 3.69 -4.32 13.68
N GLU A 248 4.72 -5.12 13.95
CA GLU A 248 5.82 -4.78 14.86
C GLU A 248 6.54 -3.47 14.47
N THR A 249 6.64 -3.21 13.18
CA THR A 249 7.29 -2.02 12.59
C THR A 249 6.54 -0.72 12.88
N LEU A 250 5.28 -0.79 13.32
CA LEU A 250 4.47 0.36 13.74
C LEU A 250 4.32 0.44 15.27
N SER A 251 4.96 -0.42 16.05
CA SER A 251 4.80 -0.45 17.52
C SER A 251 5.24 0.85 18.20
N ASP A 252 6.22 1.54 17.63
CA ASP A 252 6.72 2.82 18.15
C ASP A 252 5.86 4.03 17.74
N ASN A 253 4.83 3.83 16.91
CA ASN A 253 3.92 4.88 16.48
C ASN A 253 2.92 5.22 17.59
N ARG A 254 3.27 6.22 18.41
CA ARG A 254 2.48 6.60 19.60
C ARG A 254 1.07 7.07 19.25
N GLY A 255 0.92 7.85 18.18
CA GLY A 255 -0.39 8.28 17.69
C GLY A 255 -1.29 7.10 17.34
N LEU A 256 -0.78 6.15 16.55
CA LEU A 256 -1.50 4.94 16.16
C LEU A 256 -1.86 4.09 17.39
N MET A 257 -0.90 3.82 18.28
CA MET A 257 -1.13 3.01 19.48
C MET A 257 -2.16 3.64 20.42
N ALA A 258 -2.19 4.98 20.53
CA ALA A 258 -3.18 5.68 21.35
C ALA A 258 -4.61 5.51 20.81
N VAL A 259 -4.79 5.51 19.48
CA VAL A 259 -6.09 5.24 18.84
C VAL A 259 -6.47 3.76 19.03
N LEU A 260 -5.54 2.84 18.75
CA LEU A 260 -5.80 1.40 18.84
C LEU A 260 -6.02 0.91 20.29
N ALA A 261 -5.58 1.66 21.30
CA ALA A 261 -5.89 1.36 22.70
C ALA A 261 -7.39 1.51 23.03
N GLN A 262 -8.16 2.19 22.18
CA GLN A 262 -9.59 2.44 22.35
C GLN A 262 -10.37 1.76 21.22
N PRO A 263 -10.66 0.45 21.32
CA PRO A 263 -11.44 -0.26 20.31
C PRO A 263 -12.82 0.38 20.13
N LEU A 264 -13.36 0.28 18.91
CA LEU A 264 -14.74 0.65 18.66
C LEU A 264 -15.67 -0.22 19.52
N PRO A 265 -16.71 0.35 20.15
CA PRO A 265 -17.67 -0.37 20.98
C PRO A 265 -18.67 -1.19 20.12
N ILE A 266 -18.17 -1.93 19.13
CA ILE A 266 -18.94 -2.77 18.21
C ILE A 266 -18.46 -4.20 18.37
N THR A 267 -19.37 -5.10 18.75
CA THR A 267 -19.05 -6.53 18.94
C THR A 267 -19.02 -7.29 17.62
N GLY A 268 -19.84 -6.89 16.66
CA GLY A 268 -20.03 -7.57 15.38
C GLY A 268 -20.86 -8.86 15.50
N THR A 269 -21.00 -9.55 14.37
CA THR A 269 -21.72 -10.82 14.24
C THR A 269 -20.75 -11.99 14.10
N GLN A 270 -21.30 -13.21 14.09
CA GLN A 270 -20.51 -14.42 13.89
C GLN A 270 -19.92 -14.45 12.47
N TRP A 271 -18.67 -14.91 12.36
CA TRP A 271 -18.03 -15.06 11.06
C TRP A 271 -18.72 -16.09 10.16
N PRO A 272 -18.96 -15.77 8.88
CA PRO A 272 -19.49 -16.74 7.94
C PRO A 272 -18.48 -17.87 7.65
N GLU A 273 -18.92 -19.12 7.80
CA GLU A 273 -18.07 -20.32 7.67
C GLU A 273 -17.31 -20.40 6.35
N ARG A 274 -17.85 -19.85 5.27
CA ARG A 274 -17.21 -19.84 3.93
C ARG A 274 -15.84 -19.16 3.90
N PHE A 275 -15.57 -18.26 4.84
CA PHE A 275 -14.31 -17.52 4.93
C PHE A 275 -13.31 -18.16 5.91
N ILE A 276 -13.76 -19.14 6.69
CA ILE A 276 -12.98 -19.79 7.75
C ILE A 276 -12.26 -20.99 7.16
N VAL A 277 -10.97 -21.12 7.45
CA VAL A 277 -10.13 -22.20 6.94
C VAL A 277 -10.06 -23.27 8.03
N PRO A 278 -10.72 -24.42 7.86
CA PRO A 278 -10.64 -25.48 8.86
C PRO A 278 -9.18 -25.91 9.05
N SER A 279 -8.79 -26.15 10.31
CA SER A 279 -7.52 -26.79 10.59
C SER A 279 -7.61 -28.25 10.13
N GLU A 280 -6.65 -28.72 9.33
CA GLU A 280 -6.46 -30.16 9.10
C GLU A 280 -5.88 -30.77 10.39
N GLU A 281 -6.74 -30.99 11.39
CA GLU A 281 -6.46 -31.84 12.54
C GLU A 281 -7.63 -32.82 12.72
N GLU A 282 -7.53 -33.98 12.05
CA GLU A 282 -8.12 -35.27 12.48
C GLU A 282 -7.04 -36.36 12.45
#